data_AF-A0A1Y5TFT2-F1
#
_entry.id   AF-A0A1Y5TFT2-F1
#
_cell.length_a   1.000
_cell.length_b   1.000
_cell.length_c   1.000
_cell.angle_alpha   90.00
_cell.angle_beta   90.00
_cell.angle_gamma   90.00
#
_symmetry.space_group_name_H-M   'P 1'
#
loop_
_entity.id
_entity.type
_entity.pdbx_description
1 polymer ?
#
loop_
_entity_poly.entity_id
_entity_poly.type
_entity_poly.pdbx_seq_one_letter_code
_entity_poly.pdbx_strand_id
1 'polypeptide(L)'
;MTHDLKKIAVLRRISQASWEMEQARLGALNAEEAALREKLDSLDRGRKSRAAELNAGPDAARLAGADPLWENWIDSRRAAMMSELARIRARKEAAREKFGRAYGRKEAIAEIEARVRAQNARKPPYS
;
A
#
# COMPACT_ATOMS: atom_id res chain seq x y z
N MET A 1 20.04 -10.57 -35.01
CA MET A 1 20.63 -10.87 -33.67
C MET A 1 20.89 -9.62 -32.82
N THR A 2 21.65 -8.61 -33.27
CA THR A 2 21.89 -7.38 -32.47
C THR A 2 20.62 -6.54 -32.26
N HIS A 3 19.68 -6.59 -33.22
CA HIS A 3 18.40 -5.89 -33.11
C HIS A 3 17.50 -6.49 -32.02
N ASP A 4 17.48 -7.82 -31.86
CA ASP A 4 16.63 -8.53 -30.90
C ASP A 4 17.08 -8.28 -29.46
N LEU A 5 18.40 -8.28 -29.21
CA LEU A 5 18.97 -7.88 -27.92
C LEU A 5 18.62 -6.44 -27.55
N LYS A 6 18.65 -5.51 -28.51
CA LYS A 6 18.22 -4.12 -28.28
C LYS A 6 16.74 -4.04 -27.92
N LYS A 7 15.86 -4.79 -28.62
CA LYS A 7 14.42 -4.85 -28.29
C LYS A 7 14.18 -5.42 -26.88
N ILE A 8 14.86 -6.51 -26.53
CA ILE A 8 14.74 -7.13 -25.20
C ILE A 8 15.22 -6.18 -24.11
N ALA A 9 16.33 -5.46 -24.33
CA ALA A 9 16.82 -4.46 -23.37
C ALA A 9 15.81 -3.32 -23.14
N VAL A 10 15.12 -2.86 -24.19
CA VAL A 10 14.04 -1.88 -24.06
C VAL A 10 12.87 -2.44 -23.25
N LEU A 11 12.43 -3.67 -23.55
CA LEU A 11 11.37 -4.34 -22.79
C LEU A 11 11.75 -4.55 -21.32
N ARG A 12 13.02 -4.87 -21.03
CA ARG A 12 13.52 -4.98 -19.65
C ARG A 12 13.41 -3.65 -18.92
N ARG A 13 13.83 -2.55 -19.56
CA ARG A 13 13.73 -1.22 -18.95
C ARG A 13 12.27 -0.82 -18.67
N ILE A 14 11.36 -1.08 -19.61
CA ILE A 14 9.93 -0.76 -19.44
C ILE A 14 9.29 -1.61 -18.34
N SER A 15 9.56 -2.92 -18.32
CA SER A 15 9.02 -3.82 -17.29
C SER A 15 9.57 -3.49 -15.90
N GLN A 16 10.85 -3.14 -15.79
CA GLN A 16 11.47 -2.66 -14.55
C GLN A 16 10.77 -1.39 -14.03
N ALA A 17 10.60 -0.37 -14.89
CA ALA A 17 9.92 0.86 -14.52
C ALA A 17 8.45 0.62 -14.12
N SER A 18 7.75 -0.28 -14.84
CA SER A 18 6.38 -0.67 -14.48
C SER A 18 6.31 -1.35 -13.12
N TRP A 19 7.29 -2.19 -12.77
CA TRP A 19 7.36 -2.84 -11.45
C TRP A 19 7.65 -1.83 -10.34
N GLU A 20 8.61 -0.93 -10.55
CA GLU A 20 8.94 0.14 -9.59
C GLU A 20 7.73 1.05 -9.32
N MET A 21 6.96 1.40 -10.36
CA MET A 21 5.73 2.17 -10.21
C MET A 21 4.70 1.45 -9.33
N GLU A 22 4.47 0.15 -9.54
CA GLU A 22 3.52 -0.62 -8.72
C GLU A 22 4.04 -0.82 -7.29
N GLN A 23 5.36 -0.94 -7.11
CA GLN A 23 6.00 -0.97 -5.79
C GLN A 23 5.75 0.35 -5.03
N ALA A 24 5.98 1.49 -5.69
CA ALA A 24 5.73 2.81 -5.12
C ALA A 24 4.25 3.00 -4.75
N ARG A 25 3.34 2.54 -5.61
CA ARG A 25 1.89 2.58 -5.34
C ARG A 25 1.51 1.77 -4.11
N LEU A 26 2.05 0.55 -3.96
CA LEU A 26 1.82 -0.25 -2.76
C LEU A 26 2.42 0.41 -1.51
N GLY A 27 3.61 1.00 -1.62
CA GLY A 27 4.24 1.77 -0.55
C GLY A 27 3.37 2.93 -0.07
N ALA A 28 2.80 3.71 -1.00
CA ALA A 28 1.90 4.81 -0.69
C ALA A 28 0.64 4.32 0.05
N LEU A 29 0.00 3.24 -0.42
CA LEU A 29 -1.16 2.67 0.24
C LEU A 29 -0.86 2.12 1.64
N ASN A 30 0.35 1.57 1.85
CA ASN A 30 0.79 1.13 3.17
C ASN A 30 0.96 2.32 4.14
N ALA A 31 1.53 3.43 3.65
CA ALA A 31 1.67 4.65 4.43
C ALA A 31 0.30 5.26 4.78
N GLU A 32 -0.63 5.32 3.82
CA GLU A 32 -2.01 5.76 4.04
C GLU A 32 -2.71 4.90 5.11
N GLU A 33 -2.58 3.57 5.04
CA GLU A 33 -3.14 2.66 6.05
C GLU A 33 -2.53 2.90 7.44
N ALA A 34 -1.20 3.03 7.52
CA ALA A 34 -0.51 3.24 8.80
C ALA A 34 -0.95 4.55 9.46
N ALA A 35 -1.02 5.64 8.71
CA ALA A 35 -1.46 6.94 9.20
C ALA A 35 -2.93 6.90 9.68
N LEU A 36 -3.79 6.14 9.01
CA LEU A 36 -5.19 6.01 9.42
C LEU A 36 -5.35 5.17 10.70
N ARG A 37 -4.56 4.10 10.84
CA ARG A 37 -4.51 3.30 12.06
C ARG A 37 -4.01 4.11 13.25
N GLU A 38 -2.97 4.91 13.06
CA GLU A 38 -2.46 5.79 14.12
C GLU A 38 -3.50 6.81 14.60
N LYS A 39 -4.28 7.38 13.67
CA LYS A 39 -5.40 8.28 14.01
C LYS A 39 -6.49 7.58 14.81
N LEU A 40 -6.83 6.35 14.45
CA LEU A 40 -7.78 5.51 15.18
C LEU A 40 -7.27 5.20 16.60
N ASP A 41 -6.02 4.78 16.72
CA ASP A 41 -5.43 4.49 18.03
C ASP A 41 -5.37 5.73 18.92
N SER A 42 -5.11 6.91 18.34
CA SER A 42 -5.16 8.19 19.04
C SER A 42 -6.56 8.52 19.54
N LEU A 43 -7.58 8.33 18.70
CA LEU A 43 -8.99 8.52 19.08
C LEU A 43 -9.39 7.58 20.23
N ASP A 44 -8.94 6.33 20.18
CA ASP A 44 -9.22 5.30 21.19
C ASP A 44 -8.56 5.60 22.53
N ARG A 45 -7.32 6.09 22.50
CA ARG A 45 -6.63 6.58 23.71
C ARG A 45 -7.37 7.76 24.32
N GLY A 46 -7.81 8.73 23.49
CA GLY A 46 -8.60 9.87 23.95
C GLY A 46 -9.89 9.44 24.66
N ARG A 47 -10.64 8.51 24.05
CA ARG A 47 -11.87 7.95 24.64
C ARG A 47 -11.61 7.29 25.99
N LYS A 48 -10.56 6.47 26.07
CA LYS A 48 -10.17 5.78 27.32
C LYS A 48 -9.73 6.76 28.42
N SER A 49 -8.96 7.79 28.07
CA SER A 49 -8.53 8.83 29.02
C SER A 49 -9.73 9.54 29.62
N ARG A 50 -10.67 9.97 28.77
CA ARG A 50 -11.90 10.63 29.21
C ARG A 50 -12.74 9.73 30.12
N ALA A 51 -12.90 8.45 29.75
CA ALA A 51 -13.62 7.50 30.59
C ALA A 51 -12.96 7.31 31.97
N ALA A 52 -11.63 7.38 32.06
CA ALA A 52 -10.92 7.33 33.33
C ALA A 52 -11.15 8.60 34.18
N GLU A 53 -11.13 9.79 33.56
CA GLU A 53 -11.43 11.07 34.22
C GLU A 53 -12.86 11.10 34.80
N LEU A 54 -13.83 10.60 34.04
CA LEU A 54 -15.23 10.53 34.49
C LEU A 54 -15.43 9.62 35.71
N ASN A 55 -14.57 8.62 35.91
CA ASN A 55 -14.60 7.74 37.08
C ASN A 55 -13.90 8.34 38.32
N ALA A 56 -13.12 9.42 38.14
CA ALA A 56 -12.32 10.03 39.21
C ALA A 56 -13.07 11.09 40.04
N GLY A 57 -14.25 11.54 39.61
CA GLY A 57 -15.04 12.54 40.32
C GLY A 57 -16.15 13.19 39.48
N PRO A 58 -16.91 14.14 40.03
CA PRO A 58 -17.98 14.81 39.30
C PRO A 58 -17.42 15.65 38.15
N ASP A 59 -17.86 15.33 36.93
CA ASP A 59 -17.45 15.98 35.69
C ASP A 59 -18.48 17.01 35.22
N ALA A 60 -18.01 18.23 35.00
CA ALA A 60 -18.84 19.36 34.57
C ALA A 60 -19.47 19.13 33.18
N ALA A 61 -18.82 18.41 32.27
CA ALA A 61 -19.36 18.15 30.94
C ALA A 61 -20.50 17.10 30.95
N ARG A 62 -20.40 16.10 31.83
CA ARG A 62 -21.48 15.14 32.10
C ARG A 62 -22.69 15.83 32.72
N LEU A 63 -22.47 16.73 33.67
CA LEU A 63 -23.52 17.54 34.29
C LEU A 63 -24.20 18.50 33.30
N ALA A 64 -23.47 18.96 32.27
CA ALA A 64 -23.98 19.82 31.21
C ALA A 64 -24.59 19.05 30.01
N GLY A 65 -24.58 17.72 30.00
CA GLY A 65 -25.11 16.92 28.89
C GLY A 65 -24.28 16.96 27.60
N ALA A 66 -23.03 17.42 27.65
CA ALA A 66 -22.12 17.49 26.50
C ALA A 66 -21.48 16.13 26.15
N ASP A 67 -21.48 15.19 27.10
CA ASP A 67 -20.82 13.88 26.99
C ASP A 67 -21.44 12.98 25.89
N PRO A 68 -22.78 12.86 25.75
CA PRO A 68 -23.38 12.03 24.68
C PRO A 68 -23.15 12.57 23.27
N LEU A 69 -23.11 13.89 23.09
CA LEU A 69 -22.84 14.52 21.80
C LEU A 69 -21.39 14.25 21.36
N TRP A 70 -20.46 14.31 22.30
CA TRP A 70 -19.06 13.98 22.07
C TRP A 70 -18.85 12.48 21.74
N GLU A 71 -19.52 11.58 22.47
CA GLU A 71 -19.50 10.14 22.18
C GLU A 71 -20.04 9.82 20.78
N ASN A 72 -21.18 10.41 20.40
CA ASN A 72 -21.74 10.27 19.06
C ASN A 72 -20.79 10.79 17.96
N TRP A 73 -20.09 11.91 18.22
CA TRP A 73 -19.08 12.44 17.31
C TRP A 73 -17.90 11.48 17.15
N ILE A 74 -17.40 10.91 18.26
CA ILE A 74 -16.33 9.90 18.24
C ILE A 74 -16.75 8.67 17.42
N ASP A 75 -17.94 8.14 17.68
CA ASP A 75 -18.41 6.92 17.00
C ASP A 75 -18.63 7.16 15.50
N SER A 76 -19.20 8.31 15.12
CA SER A 76 -19.33 8.74 13.73
C SER A 76 -17.96 8.87 13.05
N ARG A 77 -16.98 9.45 13.76
CA ARG A 77 -15.63 9.64 13.24
C ARG A 77 -14.90 8.31 13.05
N ARG A 78 -15.03 7.39 14.02
CA ARG A 78 -14.49 6.03 13.93
C ARG A 78 -15.09 5.28 12.75
N ALA A 79 -16.41 5.32 12.58
CA ALA A 79 -17.10 4.64 11.48
C ALA A 79 -16.62 5.12 10.11
N ALA A 80 -16.43 6.44 9.96
CA ALA A 80 -15.86 7.03 8.75
C ALA A 80 -14.42 6.55 8.49
N MET A 81 -13.57 6.52 9.52
CA MET A 81 -12.19 6.02 9.40
C MET A 81 -12.13 4.51 9.10
N MET A 82 -13.00 3.70 9.69
CA MET A 82 -13.08 2.26 9.40
C MET A 82 -13.51 1.99 7.95
N SER A 83 -14.47 2.78 7.46
CA SER A 83 -14.89 2.71 6.05
C SER A 83 -13.75 3.05 5.10
N GLU A 84 -12.97 4.08 5.43
CA GLU A 84 -11.79 4.46 4.64
C GLU A 84 -10.70 3.38 4.69
N LEU A 85 -10.48 2.77 5.85
CA LEU A 85 -9.54 1.66 6.00
C LEU A 85 -9.94 0.46 5.13
N ALA A 86 -11.24 0.14 5.07
CA ALA A 86 -11.76 -0.91 4.19
C ALA A 86 -11.50 -0.59 2.71
N ARG A 87 -11.70 0.66 2.28
CA ARG A 87 -11.39 1.10 0.90
C ARG A 87 -9.90 0.99 0.58
N ILE A 88 -9.02 1.43 1.49
CA ILE A 88 -7.57 1.31 1.31
C ILE A 88 -7.17 -0.16 1.18
N ARG A 89 -7.72 -1.05 2.02
CA ARG A 89 -7.47 -2.49 1.93
C ARG A 89 -7.91 -3.07 0.59
N ALA A 90 -9.10 -2.72 0.10
CA ALA A 90 -9.55 -3.14 -1.23
C ALA A 90 -8.61 -2.65 -2.35
N ARG A 91 -8.16 -1.39 -2.29
CA ARG A 91 -7.17 -0.82 -3.23
C ARG A 91 -5.83 -1.55 -3.15
N LYS A 92 -5.40 -1.96 -1.95
CA LYS A 92 -4.17 -2.72 -1.73
C LYS A 92 -4.23 -4.10 -2.36
N GLU A 93 -5.35 -4.83 -2.23
CA GLU A 93 -5.50 -6.12 -2.89
C GLU A 93 -5.39 -5.99 -4.41
N ALA A 94 -6.09 -5.02 -5.00
CA ALA A 94 -5.99 -4.75 -6.44
C ALA A 94 -4.57 -4.34 -6.86
N ALA A 95 -3.84 -3.59 -6.02
CA ALA A 95 -2.46 -3.20 -6.28
C ALA A 95 -1.47 -4.38 -6.12
N ARG A 96 -1.71 -5.31 -5.20
CA ARG A 96 -0.89 -6.52 -5.01
C ARG A 96 -0.91 -7.40 -6.25
N GLU A 97 -2.07 -7.58 -6.86
CA GLU A 97 -2.17 -8.31 -8.11
C GLU A 97 -1.38 -7.65 -9.25
N LYS A 98 -1.49 -6.31 -9.38
CA LYS A 98 -0.76 -5.56 -10.41
C LYS A 98 0.75 -5.63 -10.19
N PHE A 99 1.19 -5.49 -8.94
CA PHE A 99 2.58 -5.68 -8.55
C PHE A 99 3.08 -7.07 -8.91
N GLY A 100 2.34 -8.13 -8.58
CA GLY A 100 2.68 -9.51 -8.93
C GLY A 100 2.83 -9.72 -10.44
N ARG A 101 1.88 -9.19 -11.24
CA ARG A 101 1.96 -9.25 -12.71
C ARG A 101 3.12 -8.44 -13.27
N ALA A 102 3.44 -7.29 -12.71
CA ALA A 102 4.58 -6.48 -13.13
C ALA A 102 5.92 -7.16 -12.80
N TYR A 103 6.01 -7.73 -11.60
CA TYR A 103 7.17 -8.51 -11.17
C TYR A 103 7.39 -9.74 -12.06
N GLY A 104 6.35 -10.55 -12.27
CA GLY A 104 6.45 -11.74 -13.13
C GLY A 104 6.88 -11.40 -14.56
N ARG A 105 6.36 -10.31 -15.15
CA ARG A 105 6.80 -9.83 -16.47
C ARG A 105 8.27 -9.40 -16.48
N LYS A 106 8.71 -8.66 -15.46
CA LYS A 106 10.12 -8.25 -15.31
C LYS A 106 11.04 -9.47 -15.27
N GLU A 107 10.71 -10.46 -14.44
CA GLU A 107 11.53 -11.68 -14.29
C GLU A 107 11.55 -12.51 -15.58
N ALA A 108 10.39 -12.70 -16.24
CA ALA A 108 10.33 -13.42 -17.51
C ALA A 108 11.18 -12.76 -18.61
N ILE A 109 11.16 -11.43 -18.72
CA ILE A 109 11.99 -10.70 -19.69
C ILE A 109 13.48 -10.84 -19.34
N ALA A 110 13.85 -10.78 -18.07
CA ALA A 110 15.23 -10.99 -17.62
C ALA A 110 15.72 -12.40 -17.99
N GLU A 111 14.89 -13.43 -17.81
CA GLU A 111 15.21 -14.79 -18.20
C GLU A 111 15.37 -14.96 -19.71
N ILE A 112 14.46 -14.37 -20.51
CA ILE A 112 14.57 -14.37 -21.98
C ILE A 112 15.88 -13.69 -22.42
N GLU A 113 16.23 -12.56 -21.82
CA GLU A 113 17.49 -11.86 -22.11
C GLU A 113 18.70 -12.76 -21.85
N ALA A 114 18.73 -13.43 -20.70
CA ALA A 114 19.81 -14.34 -20.33
C ALA A 114 19.92 -15.52 -21.33
N ARG A 115 18.79 -16.12 -21.71
CA ARG A 115 18.75 -17.21 -22.70
C ARG A 115 19.26 -16.78 -24.07
N VAL A 116 18.85 -15.60 -24.57
CA VAL A 116 19.31 -15.08 -25.86
C VAL A 116 20.80 -14.76 -25.84
N ARG A 117 21.31 -14.18 -24.74
CA ARG A 117 22.75 -13.93 -24.56
C ARG A 117 23.54 -15.23 -24.57
N ALA A 118 23.07 -16.26 -23.87
CA ALA A 118 23.71 -17.57 -23.83
C ALA A 118 23.73 -18.27 -25.22
N GLN A 119 22.65 -18.17 -25.98
CA GLN A 119 22.57 -18.71 -27.35
C GLN A 119 23.55 -17.99 -28.29
N ASN A 120 23.63 -16.66 -28.21
CA ASN A 120 24.57 -15.88 -29.01
C ASN A 120 26.04 -16.17 -28.66
N ALA A 121 26.35 -16.46 -27.39
CA ALA A 121 27.70 -16.86 -26.99
C ALA A 121 28.09 -18.26 -27.50
N ARG A 122 27.11 -19.12 -27.78
CA ARG A 122 27.32 -20.51 -28.21
C ARG A 122 27.41 -20.68 -29.73
N LYS A 123 26.94 -19.70 -30.52
CA LYS A 123 27.14 -19.63 -31.97
C LYS A 123 28.44 -18.87 -32.26
N PRO A 124 29.52 -19.51 -32.76
CA PRO A 124 30.75 -18.79 -33.07
C PRO A 124 30.53 -17.76 -34.20
N PRO A 125 31.34 -16.69 -34.27
CA PRO A 125 31.08 -15.52 -35.12
C PRO A 125 31.22 -15.76 -36.64
N TYR A 126 31.62 -16.95 -37.07
CA TYR A 126 31.80 -17.29 -38.48
C TYR A 126 31.21 -18.67 -38.77
N SER A 127 30.01 -18.69 -39.34
CA SER A 127 29.40 -19.78 -40.12
C SER A 127 28.41 -19.15 -41.09
#